data_AF-A0A7C7T833-F1
#
_entry.id   AF-A0A7C7T833-F1
#
_cell.length_a   1.000
_cell.length_b   1.000
_cell.length_c   1.000
_cell.angle_alpha   90.00
_cell.angle_beta   90.00
_cell.angle_gamma   90.00
#
_symmetry.space_group_name_H-M   'P 1'
#
loop_
_entity.id
_entity.type
_entity.pdbx_description
1 polymer ?
#
loop_
_entity_poly.entity_id
_entity_poly.type
_entity_poly.pdbx_seq_one_letter_code
_entity_poly.pdbx_strand_id
1 'polypeptide(L)' 'MSEENFQKNVLGEKLENCSNNPLAGWFRDGCCNTNET' A
#
# COMPACT_ATOMS: atom_id res chain seq x y z
N MET A 1 -3.96 -10.03 19.25
CA MET A 1 -3.17 -9.61 18.08
C MET A 1 -2.72 -8.19 18.30
N SER A 2 -1.43 -7.90 18.23
CA SER A 2 -0.95 -6.53 18.06
C SER A 2 -1.48 -6.02 16.72
N GLU A 3 -2.32 -4.98 16.75
CA GLU A 3 -2.80 -4.32 15.54
C GLU A 3 -1.61 -3.60 14.90
N GLU A 4 -0.91 -4.24 13.98
CA GLU A 4 0.02 -3.52 13.11
C GLU A 4 -0.80 -2.61 12.19
N ASN A 5 -0.55 -1.30 12.28
CA ASN A 5 -1.19 -0.33 11.39
C ASN A 5 -0.43 -0.30 10.07
N PHE A 6 -0.95 -1.04 9.08
CA PHE A 6 -0.49 -1.03 7.70
C PHE A 6 -1.67 -0.88 6.75
N GLN A 7 -1.41 -0.30 5.58
CA GLN A 7 -2.37 -0.21 4.49
C GLN A 7 -2.71 -1.62 3.99
N LYS A 8 -4.01 -1.92 3.89
CA LYS A 8 -4.50 -3.27 3.60
C LYS A 8 -4.91 -3.42 2.14
N ASN A 9 -4.67 -4.60 1.58
CA ASN A 9 -5.30 -5.01 0.34
C ASN A 9 -6.79 -5.36 0.59
N VAL A 10 -7.54 -5.70 -0.45
CA VAL A 10 -8.97 -6.04 -0.35
C VAL A 10 -9.26 -7.31 0.45
N LEU A 11 -8.25 -8.12 0.75
CA LEU A 11 -8.33 -9.32 1.58
C LEU A 11 -8.04 -9.04 3.06
N GLY A 12 -7.70 -7.79 3.42
CA GLY A 12 -7.31 -7.41 4.78
C GLY A 12 -5.85 -7.70 5.12
N GLU A 13 -5.07 -8.17 4.16
CA GLU A 13 -3.63 -8.45 4.31
C GLU A 13 -2.81 -7.20 3.95
N LYS A 14 -1.49 -7.27 4.13
CA LYS A 14 -0.60 -6.14 3.85
C LYS A 14 -0.62 -5.78 2.36
N LEU A 15 -0.71 -4.49 2.05
CA LEU A 15 -0.64 -4.01 0.68
C LEU A 15 0.76 -4.26 0.10
N GLU A 16 0.80 -4.90 -1.06
CA GLU A 16 2.02 -5.21 -1.78
C GLU A 16 2.43 -4.08 -2.74
N ASN A 17 3.67 -4.17 -3.22
CA ASN A 17 4.19 -3.27 -4.24
C ASN A 17 3.50 -3.53 -5.59
N CYS A 18 3.03 -2.48 -6.26
CA CYS A 18 2.36 -2.57 -7.55
C CYS A 18 3.35 -2.45 -8.73
N SER A 19 4.22 -1.45 -8.73
CA SER A 19 5.23 -1.27 -9.78
C SER A 19 6.34 -0.29 -9.39
N ASN A 20 7.60 -0.69 -9.63
CA ASN A 20 8.80 0.13 -9.41
C ASN A 20 9.47 0.61 -10.71
N ASN A 21 9.09 0.06 -11.87
CA ASN A 21 9.59 0.50 -13.16
C ASN A 21 8.54 0.25 -14.27
N PRO A 22 7.71 1.24 -14.62
CA PRO A 22 7.73 2.63 -14.11
C PRO A 22 7.26 2.72 -12.66
N LEU A 23 7.77 3.71 -11.91
CA LEU A 23 7.39 3.92 -10.52
C LEU A 23 5.93 4.40 -10.41
N ALA A 24 5.09 3.58 -9.77
CA ALA A 24 3.66 3.81 -9.61
C ALA A 24 3.31 4.39 -8.23
N GLY A 25 2.01 4.56 -7.97
CA GLY A 25 1.46 5.02 -6.68
C GLY A 25 1.15 6.51 -6.63
N TRP A 26 0.18 6.88 -5.78
CA TRP A 26 -0.21 8.28 -5.53
C TRP A 26 0.95 9.08 -4.93
N PHE A 27 1.65 8.49 -3.95
CA PHE A 27 2.85 9.05 -3.34
C PHE A 27 4.14 8.74 -4.10
N ARG A 28 4.04 8.07 -5.25
CA ARG A 28 5.20 7.58 -6.03
C ARG A 28 6.15 6.69 -5.21
N ASP A 29 5.59 5.80 -4.40
CA ASP A 29 6.31 4.81 -3.57
C ASP A 29 6.22 3.38 -4.12
N GLY A 30 5.61 3.20 -5.29
CA GLY A 30 5.39 1.90 -5.93
C GLY A 30 4.14 1.17 -5.45
N CYS A 31 3.41 1.67 -4.45
CA CYS A 31 2.24 1.03 -3.86
C CYS A 31 0.94 1.75 -4.27
N CYS A 32 -0.20 1.04 -4.20
CA CYS A 32 -1.53 1.59 -4.49
C CYS A 32 -2.23 2.20 -3.25
N ASN A 33 -1.45 2.69 -2.29
CA ASN A 33 -1.94 3.37 -1.10
C ASN A 33 -2.32 4.83 -1.40
N THR A 34 -3.19 5.36 -0.55
CA THR A 34 -3.57 6.78 -0.49
C THR A 34 -3.39 7.28 0.95
N ASN A 35 -3.70 8.54 1.22
CA ASN A 35 -3.69 9.12 2.56
C ASN A 35 -4.63 8.35 3.52
N GLU A 36 -4.33 8.37 4.81
CA GLU A 36 -5.15 7.73 5.85
C GLU A 36 -6.37 8.58 6.25
N THR A 37 -6.92 9.39 5.34
CA THR A 37 -8.08 10.26 5.62
C THR A 37 -9.15 10.11 4.56
#